data_AF-A0A892IDW2-F1
#
_entry.id   AF-A0A892IDW2-F1
#
_cell.length_a   1.000
_cell.length_b   1.000
_cell.length_c   1.000
_cell.angle_alpha   90.00
_cell.angle_beta   90.00
_cell.angle_gamma   90.00
#
_symmetry.space_group_name_H-M   'P 1'
#
loop_
_entity.id
_entity.type
_entity.pdbx_description
1 polymer ?
#
loop_
_entity_poly.entity_id
_entity_poly.type
_entity_poly.pdbx_seq_one_letter_code
_entity_poly.pdbx_strand_id
1 'polypeptide(L)'
;MSSYSLRRLFACALLLVAAMLTGCDATTRESPADWPSAGPDTVRGGTLPDVSASEPQTSTYLRCYYRKSGDSFRFDTGYVWAIDPATDWFYRLRGEWHGGDTHRWESIFYTTESPSQLRSLCEGSLRRDGIDSAVIGWAAGDGASAIDYAPWSAGRRGTRIDRVVAFGDSLSDTHNLYNASHGRIPDNKSWFDGRFTNGRNWVEYLAGDLHVPLYDWAVGGTGVADRRVLPWVAMPGLLSQVRAWRSATRDDRSYDPARTLFTVMVGGNDLIYFDTPSDEILAKEREAIDVLIDGGAKNILVMNLPDVSRAPIFQLKAGANRAAAQVDAVNLGLAAMVASIRDEHAGSVNIQLFDTNALFSSLFDEPRAYGFANSTESCLEIDRTGLSNFMESHRPRAACRNPDAFVFWDIVHPTTRTHRIVADRVAAFVHRHFPAVDERES
;
A
#
# COMPACT_ATOMS: atom_id res chain seq x y z
N MET A 1 -7.65 -21.52 -27.78
CA MET A 1 -6.64 -20.56 -28.30
C MET A 1 -5.42 -20.63 -27.39
N SER A 2 -4.27 -21.07 -27.90
CA SER A 2 -3.11 -21.46 -27.07
C SER A 2 -2.41 -20.26 -26.42
N SER A 3 -1.96 -20.45 -25.17
CA SER A 3 -1.21 -19.51 -24.31
C SER A 3 0.09 -18.96 -24.94
N TYR A 4 0.56 -19.58 -26.03
CA TYR A 4 1.67 -19.09 -26.84
C TYR A 4 1.32 -17.85 -27.71
N SER A 5 0.04 -17.63 -28.04
CA SER A 5 -0.37 -16.53 -28.91
C SER A 5 -0.48 -15.19 -28.15
N LEU A 6 -0.92 -15.21 -26.88
CA LEU A 6 -1.01 -14.00 -26.05
C LEU A 6 0.37 -13.46 -25.63
N ARG A 7 1.35 -14.33 -25.34
CA ARG A 7 2.72 -13.90 -25.02
C ARG A 7 3.44 -13.25 -26.22
N ARG A 8 3.16 -13.71 -27.46
CA ARG A 8 3.69 -13.09 -28.68
C ARG A 8 3.03 -11.76 -29.03
N LEU A 9 1.72 -11.60 -28.77
CA LEU A 9 1.02 -10.32 -28.93
C LEU A 9 1.54 -9.26 -27.93
N PHE A 10 1.84 -9.65 -26.68
CA PHE A 10 2.46 -8.75 -25.70
C PHE A 10 3.92 -8.40 -26.03
N ALA A 11 4.72 -9.36 -26.51
CA ALA A 11 6.11 -9.11 -26.91
C ALA A 11 6.21 -8.20 -28.15
N CYS A 12 5.32 -8.36 -29.14
CA CYS A 12 5.25 -7.46 -30.29
C CYS A 12 4.77 -6.05 -29.92
N ALA A 13 3.85 -5.91 -28.95
CA ALA A 13 3.40 -4.59 -28.49
C ALA A 13 4.50 -3.81 -27.74
N LEU A 14 5.37 -4.50 -26.97
CA LEU A 14 6.54 -3.87 -26.34
C LEU A 14 7.64 -3.53 -27.36
N LEU A 15 7.87 -4.37 -28.37
CA LEU A 15 8.85 -4.10 -29.43
C LEU A 15 8.41 -2.94 -30.35
N LEU A 16 7.12 -2.75 -30.60
CA LEU A 16 6.61 -1.60 -31.37
C LEU A 16 6.74 -0.25 -30.64
N VAL A 17 6.80 -0.24 -29.31
CA VAL A 17 7.07 0.97 -28.52
C VAL A 17 8.57 1.26 -28.44
N ALA A 18 9.42 0.23 -28.40
CA ALA A 18 10.88 0.39 -28.47
C ALA A 18 11.39 0.77 -29.87
N ALA A 19 10.74 0.28 -30.93
CA ALA A 19 11.11 0.55 -32.32
C ALA A 19 10.67 1.94 -32.84
N MET A 20 9.81 2.67 -32.10
CA MET A 20 9.56 4.09 -32.37
C MET A 20 10.57 5.04 -31.71
N LEU A 21 11.54 4.51 -30.93
CA LEU A 21 12.54 5.30 -30.22
C LEU A 21 13.99 5.03 -30.64
N THR A 22 14.30 4.01 -31.45
CA THR A 22 15.64 3.84 -32.06
C THR A 22 15.55 3.03 -33.34
N GLY A 23 16.15 3.54 -34.43
CA GLY A 23 16.21 2.83 -35.72
C GLY A 23 17.40 1.87 -35.79
N CYS A 24 17.14 0.60 -36.11
CA CYS A 24 17.94 -0.26 -37.01
C CYS A 24 17.38 -1.69 -37.08
N ASP A 25 17.55 -2.30 -38.26
CA ASP A 25 17.29 -3.70 -38.60
C ASP A 25 18.14 -4.69 -37.80
N ALA A 26 17.60 -5.88 -37.52
CA ALA A 26 18.19 -7.14 -38.00
C ALA A 26 17.39 -8.38 -37.57
N THR A 27 17.25 -9.25 -38.56
CA THR A 27 16.77 -10.64 -38.57
C THR A 27 17.54 -11.58 -37.63
N THR A 28 16.87 -12.60 -37.08
CA THR A 28 17.31 -14.03 -37.14
C THR A 28 16.26 -14.97 -36.53
N ARG A 29 16.11 -16.14 -37.16
CA ARG A 29 15.27 -17.30 -36.79
C ARG A 29 16.12 -18.31 -36.03
N GLU A 30 15.61 -18.94 -34.97
CA GLU A 30 16.02 -20.29 -34.56
C GLU A 30 14.86 -21.13 -33.98
N SER A 31 14.96 -22.44 -34.17
CA SER A 31 13.95 -23.50 -34.04
C SER A 31 13.95 -24.19 -32.66
N PRO A 32 12.88 -24.94 -32.27
CA PRO A 32 12.80 -25.60 -30.97
C PRO A 32 13.11 -27.11 -31.04
N ALA A 33 14.05 -27.60 -30.23
CA ALA A 33 14.08 -29.00 -29.79
C ALA A 33 14.96 -29.21 -28.54
N ASP A 34 14.46 -30.10 -27.69
CA ASP A 34 15.13 -30.97 -26.71
C ASP A 34 15.47 -30.43 -25.30
N TRP A 35 14.63 -30.83 -24.34
CA TRP A 35 14.99 -30.96 -22.92
C TRP A 35 14.83 -32.43 -22.48
N PRO A 36 15.83 -33.05 -21.83
CA PRO A 36 15.67 -34.33 -21.16
C PRO A 36 15.11 -34.18 -19.73
N SER A 37 14.65 -35.33 -19.24
CA SER A 37 13.90 -35.66 -18.03
C SER A 37 14.47 -35.22 -16.67
N ALA A 38 13.54 -35.10 -15.71
CA ALA A 38 13.71 -34.77 -14.30
C ALA A 38 14.64 -35.69 -13.48
N GLY A 39 15.25 -35.09 -12.45
CA GLY A 39 15.89 -35.71 -11.28
C GLY A 39 15.51 -34.98 -9.99
N PRO A 40 15.71 -35.57 -8.80
CA PRO A 40 14.81 -35.41 -7.65
C PRO A 40 15.19 -34.31 -6.64
N ASP A 41 14.14 -33.76 -6.02
CA ASP A 41 14.01 -33.08 -4.73
C ASP A 41 15.17 -32.24 -4.18
N THR A 42 14.96 -30.92 -4.17
CA THR A 42 15.26 -30.03 -3.04
C THR A 42 14.64 -28.65 -3.26
N VAL A 43 13.86 -28.18 -2.26
CA VAL A 43 13.38 -26.80 -2.02
C VAL A 43 12.39 -26.23 -3.05
N ARG A 44 11.09 -26.15 -2.69
CA ARG A 44 10.11 -25.33 -3.44
C ARG A 44 9.89 -23.97 -2.79
N GLY A 45 10.91 -23.11 -2.91
CA GLY A 45 10.61 -21.69 -3.11
C GLY A 45 9.90 -21.54 -4.46
N GLY A 46 8.66 -21.04 -4.44
CA GLY A 46 7.92 -20.65 -5.64
C GLY A 46 7.61 -21.77 -6.65
N THR A 47 6.82 -22.78 -6.28
CA THR A 47 5.92 -23.49 -7.22
C THR A 47 4.70 -24.06 -6.48
N LEU A 48 3.50 -23.73 -6.97
CA LEU A 48 2.19 -24.21 -6.49
C LEU A 48 1.97 -25.72 -6.69
N PRO A 49 0.95 -26.31 -6.05
CA PRO A 49 0.20 -27.45 -6.60
C PRO A 49 -0.64 -27.02 -7.81
N ASP A 50 -0.63 -27.81 -8.88
CA ASP A 50 -1.54 -27.67 -10.02
C ASP A 50 -2.99 -27.91 -9.57
N VAL A 51 -3.91 -26.99 -9.88
CA VAL A 51 -5.34 -27.13 -9.57
C VAL A 51 -6.15 -26.95 -10.85
N SER A 52 -6.24 -28.03 -11.64
CA SER A 52 -7.34 -28.19 -12.59
C SER A 52 -8.58 -28.67 -11.83
N ALA A 53 -9.64 -27.86 -11.82
CA ALA A 53 -11.07 -28.20 -11.72
C ALA A 53 -11.87 -27.37 -10.68
N SER A 54 -13.07 -27.03 -11.14
CA SER A 54 -14.15 -26.24 -10.57
C SER A 54 -14.81 -26.86 -9.34
N GLU A 55 -14.69 -26.20 -8.20
CA GLU A 55 -15.59 -26.27 -7.03
C GLU A 55 -15.75 -24.83 -6.48
N PRO A 56 -16.86 -24.47 -5.83
CA PRO A 56 -16.98 -23.16 -5.20
C PRO A 56 -15.93 -23.07 -4.08
N GLN A 57 -14.89 -22.25 -4.28
CA GLN A 57 -13.70 -22.29 -3.44
C GLN A 57 -13.99 -21.73 -2.03
N THR A 58 -14.26 -22.64 -1.09
CA THR A 58 -14.43 -22.37 0.36
C THR A 58 -13.08 -22.27 1.11
N SER A 59 -11.97 -22.26 0.38
CA SER A 59 -10.63 -22.14 0.94
C SER A 59 -9.63 -21.69 -0.12
N THR A 60 -8.57 -21.00 0.32
CA THR A 60 -7.39 -20.63 -0.48
C THR A 60 -6.10 -21.01 0.28
N TYR A 61 -4.93 -20.60 -0.20
CA TYR A 61 -3.64 -20.76 0.50
C TYR A 61 -3.13 -19.42 1.03
N LEU A 62 -2.13 -19.48 1.91
CA LEU A 62 -1.53 -18.31 2.54
C LEU A 62 -0.05 -18.22 2.17
N ARG A 63 0.38 -17.07 1.62
CA ARG A 63 1.79 -16.71 1.44
C ARG A 63 2.28 -15.92 2.63
N CYS A 64 3.48 -16.22 3.10
CA CYS A 64 4.12 -15.61 4.24
C CYS A 64 5.41 -14.92 3.78
N TYR A 65 5.39 -13.59 3.79
CA TYR A 65 6.47 -12.76 3.27
C TYR A 65 7.54 -12.48 4.32
N TYR A 66 8.79 -12.41 3.86
CA TYR A 66 9.96 -12.11 4.67
C TYR A 66 10.99 -11.28 3.88
N ARG A 67 11.87 -10.58 4.59
CA ARG A 67 13.02 -9.90 3.97
C ARG A 67 14.15 -10.90 3.74
N LYS A 68 14.73 -10.90 2.53
CA LYS A 68 15.90 -11.75 2.23
C LYS A 68 17.19 -11.22 2.83
N SER A 69 17.22 -9.93 3.17
CA SER A 69 18.41 -9.23 3.67
C SER A 69 18.04 -8.31 4.84
N GLY A 70 18.92 -8.25 5.84
CA GLY A 70 18.86 -7.24 6.91
C GLY A 70 19.46 -5.88 6.52
N ASP A 71 20.08 -5.77 5.35
CA ASP A 71 20.66 -4.52 4.82
C ASP A 71 19.57 -3.48 4.52
N SER A 72 19.71 -2.28 5.07
CA SER A 72 18.76 -1.16 4.90
C SER A 72 18.64 -0.63 3.46
N PHE A 73 19.53 -1.04 2.55
CA PHE A 73 19.50 -0.70 1.12
C PHE A 73 19.13 -1.89 0.22
N ARG A 74 18.81 -3.06 0.79
CA ARG A 74 18.33 -4.22 0.01
C ARG A 74 16.89 -4.53 0.35
N PHE A 75 16.02 -4.35 -0.62
CA PHE A 75 14.57 -4.46 -0.45
C PHE A 75 13.98 -5.77 -0.96
N ASP A 76 14.84 -6.72 -1.36
CA ASP A 76 14.39 -8.01 -1.87
C ASP A 76 13.56 -8.77 -0.81
N THR A 77 12.33 -9.09 -1.20
CA THR A 77 11.43 -9.93 -0.42
C THR A 77 11.38 -11.35 -1.00
N GLY A 78 11.07 -12.29 -0.13
CA GLY A 78 10.70 -13.66 -0.49
C GLY A 78 9.39 -14.02 0.20
N TYR A 79 8.78 -15.12 -0.24
CA TYR A 79 7.68 -15.73 0.48
C TYR A 79 7.88 -17.23 0.58
N VAL A 80 7.27 -17.83 1.60
CA VAL A 80 6.97 -19.26 1.68
C VAL A 80 5.46 -19.45 1.71
N TRP A 81 5.00 -20.63 1.30
CA TRP A 81 3.62 -21.02 1.56
C TRP A 81 3.48 -21.42 3.02
N ALA A 82 2.39 -21.03 3.67
CA ALA A 82 2.09 -21.46 5.03
C ALA A 82 1.93 -22.98 5.06
N ILE A 83 2.52 -23.61 6.08
CA ILE A 83 2.45 -25.05 6.32
C ILE A 83 1.55 -25.32 7.52
N ASP A 84 0.66 -26.29 7.37
CA ASP A 84 -0.13 -26.82 8.47
C ASP A 84 0.75 -27.73 9.35
N PRO A 85 1.01 -27.36 10.62
CA PRO A 85 1.89 -28.12 11.50
C PRO A 85 1.34 -29.51 11.84
N ALA A 86 0.05 -29.77 11.66
CA ALA A 86 -0.55 -31.08 11.94
C ALA A 86 -0.36 -32.08 10.79
N THR A 87 -0.27 -31.59 9.54
CA THR A 87 -0.23 -32.44 8.34
C THR A 87 1.08 -32.36 7.57
N ASP A 88 1.93 -31.38 7.88
CA ASP A 88 3.14 -31.02 7.12
C ASP A 88 2.85 -30.73 5.63
N TRP A 89 1.60 -30.34 5.33
CA TRP A 89 1.15 -29.95 4.00
C TRP A 89 0.82 -28.45 3.94
N PHE A 90 0.62 -27.89 2.74
CA PHE A 90 0.20 -26.50 2.58
C PHE A 90 -1.10 -26.22 3.36
N TYR A 91 -1.06 -25.20 4.21
CA TYR A 91 -2.19 -24.78 5.01
C TYR A 91 -3.31 -24.23 4.10
N ARG A 92 -4.52 -24.76 4.27
CA ARG A 92 -5.73 -24.29 3.59
C ARG A 92 -6.45 -23.28 4.45
N LEU A 93 -6.35 -22.01 4.06
CA LEU A 93 -7.07 -20.91 4.69
C LEU A 93 -8.54 -21.00 4.29
N ARG A 94 -9.42 -21.32 5.25
CA ARG A 94 -10.87 -21.40 5.00
C ARG A 94 -11.49 -20.02 4.94
N GLY A 95 -12.45 -19.86 4.04
CA GLY A 95 -13.06 -18.56 3.80
C GLY A 95 -13.75 -18.46 2.44
N GLU A 96 -14.03 -17.24 2.03
CA GLU A 96 -14.74 -16.95 0.79
C GLU A 96 -14.22 -15.68 0.13
N TRP A 97 -14.16 -15.72 -1.21
CA TRP A 97 -13.83 -14.55 -2.02
C TRP A 97 -15.05 -13.67 -2.23
N HIS A 98 -14.88 -12.37 -2.04
CA HIS A 98 -15.86 -11.34 -2.38
C HIS A 98 -15.18 -10.28 -3.25
N GLY A 99 -15.97 -9.54 -4.05
CA GLY A 99 -15.45 -8.49 -4.93
C GLY A 99 -15.10 -8.92 -6.36
N GLY A 100 -15.17 -10.21 -6.68
CA GLY A 100 -15.06 -10.73 -8.05
C GLY A 100 -13.97 -11.81 -8.22
N ASP A 101 -13.42 -11.91 -9.44
CA ASP A 101 -12.34 -12.85 -9.80
C ASP A 101 -11.03 -12.50 -9.08
N THR A 102 -10.29 -13.53 -8.66
CA THR A 102 -8.91 -13.53 -8.08
C THR A 102 -7.81 -12.82 -8.90
N HIS A 103 -8.20 -12.13 -9.97
CA HIS A 103 -7.34 -11.32 -10.85
C HIS A 103 -7.68 -9.82 -10.79
N ARG A 104 -8.67 -9.42 -9.99
CA ARG A 104 -9.02 -8.02 -9.71
C ARG A 104 -8.42 -7.61 -8.38
N TRP A 105 -7.70 -6.50 -8.33
CA TRP A 105 -7.00 -6.06 -7.11
C TRP A 105 -7.97 -5.70 -5.99
N GLU A 106 -9.25 -5.46 -6.31
CA GLU A 106 -10.34 -5.15 -5.38
C GLU A 106 -10.93 -6.38 -4.66
N SER A 107 -10.49 -7.59 -4.99
CA SER A 107 -11.02 -8.82 -4.37
C SER A 107 -10.54 -8.94 -2.91
N ILE A 108 -11.40 -9.46 -2.04
CA ILE A 108 -11.11 -9.68 -0.62
C ILE A 108 -11.37 -11.14 -0.30
N PHE A 109 -10.45 -11.78 0.41
CA PHE A 109 -10.67 -13.11 0.96
C PHE A 109 -11.10 -13.02 2.43
N TYR A 110 -12.37 -13.29 2.71
CA TYR A 110 -12.94 -13.27 4.06
C TYR A 110 -12.60 -14.57 4.77
N THR A 111 -12.09 -14.48 6.01
CA THR A 111 -11.74 -15.64 6.82
C THR A 111 -12.14 -15.45 8.28
N THR A 112 -12.35 -16.57 8.98
CA THR A 112 -12.55 -16.58 10.42
C THR A 112 -11.24 -16.71 11.20
N GLU A 113 -10.12 -16.95 10.51
CA GLU A 113 -8.79 -16.96 11.14
C GLU A 113 -8.42 -15.55 11.61
N SER A 114 -7.96 -15.44 12.85
CA SER A 114 -7.50 -14.18 13.41
C SER A 114 -6.10 -13.81 12.90
N PRO A 115 -5.74 -12.51 12.86
CA PRO A 115 -4.40 -12.08 12.46
C PRO A 115 -3.26 -12.74 13.25
N SER A 116 -3.46 -13.01 14.54
CA SER A 116 -2.48 -13.70 15.39
C SER A 116 -2.29 -15.17 15.00
N GLN A 117 -3.37 -15.86 14.58
CA GLN A 117 -3.28 -17.21 14.02
C GLN A 117 -2.52 -17.21 12.70
N LEU A 118 -2.83 -16.25 11.80
CA LEU A 118 -2.12 -16.10 10.52
C LEU A 118 -0.62 -15.81 10.73
N ARG A 119 -0.29 -14.90 11.66
CA ARG A 119 1.09 -14.62 12.06
C ARG A 119 1.79 -15.86 12.58
N SER A 120 1.19 -16.58 13.52
CA SER A 120 1.76 -17.80 14.10
C SER A 120 2.02 -18.87 13.04
N LEU A 121 1.10 -19.04 12.08
CA LEU A 121 1.28 -19.96 10.95
C LEU A 121 2.47 -19.53 10.08
N CYS A 122 2.58 -18.24 9.77
CA CYS A 122 3.68 -17.73 8.97
C CYS A 122 5.04 -17.84 9.66
N GLU A 123 5.13 -17.48 10.93
CA GLU A 123 6.37 -17.62 11.71
C GLU A 123 6.78 -19.09 11.85
N GLY A 124 5.82 -19.99 12.06
CA GLY A 124 6.08 -21.43 12.09
C GLY A 124 6.63 -21.94 10.74
N SER A 125 6.07 -21.46 9.64
CA SER A 125 6.47 -21.85 8.28
C SER A 125 7.87 -21.33 7.93
N LEU A 126 8.21 -20.10 8.29
CA LEU A 126 9.56 -19.56 8.10
C LEU A 126 10.60 -20.34 8.94
N ARG A 127 10.30 -20.61 10.22
CA ARG A 127 11.20 -21.40 11.09
C ARG A 127 11.44 -22.80 10.55
N ARG A 128 10.39 -23.44 10.01
CA ARG A 128 10.47 -24.77 9.39
C ARG A 128 11.45 -24.78 8.20
N ASP A 129 11.43 -23.74 7.38
CA ASP A 129 12.31 -23.62 6.22
C ASP A 129 13.70 -23.04 6.57
N GLY A 130 14.01 -22.87 7.86
CA GLY A 130 15.30 -22.35 8.34
C GLY A 130 15.51 -20.87 8.05
N ILE A 131 14.44 -20.11 7.84
CA ILE A 131 14.50 -18.68 7.52
C ILE A 131 14.44 -17.88 8.82
N ASP A 132 15.59 -17.29 9.19
CA ASP A 132 15.73 -16.37 10.33
C ASP A 132 15.42 -14.93 9.91
N SER A 133 14.14 -14.67 9.60
CA SER A 133 13.62 -13.32 9.32
C SER A 133 12.25 -13.17 9.97
N ALA A 134 11.95 -11.94 10.40
CA ALA A 134 10.60 -11.59 10.82
C ALA A 134 9.61 -11.71 9.64
N VAL A 135 8.37 -12.08 9.95
CA VAL A 135 7.24 -12.00 9.01
C VAL A 135 6.95 -10.52 8.74
N ILE A 136 6.98 -10.14 7.46
CA ILE A 136 6.71 -8.74 7.04
C ILE A 136 5.31 -8.55 6.46
N GLY A 137 4.59 -9.64 6.17
CA GLY A 137 3.23 -9.63 5.67
C GLY A 137 2.76 -11.01 5.27
N TRP A 138 1.48 -11.11 4.92
CA TRP A 138 0.90 -12.34 4.40
C TRP A 138 -0.24 -12.02 3.43
N ALA A 139 -0.47 -12.93 2.48
CA ALA A 139 -1.49 -12.77 1.46
C ALA A 139 -2.21 -14.08 1.17
N ALA A 140 -3.52 -14.03 1.00
CA ALA A 140 -4.31 -15.10 0.41
C ALA A 140 -4.01 -15.24 -1.08
N GLY A 141 -4.00 -16.46 -1.60
CA GLY A 141 -3.93 -16.70 -3.04
C GLY A 141 -3.79 -18.17 -3.42
N ASP A 142 -4.43 -18.54 -4.54
CA ASP A 142 -4.39 -19.91 -5.09
C ASP A 142 -3.20 -20.13 -6.04
N GLY A 143 -2.28 -19.16 -6.05
CA GLY A 143 -1.32 -19.00 -7.11
C GLY A 143 -0.03 -18.28 -6.73
N ALA A 144 1.13 -18.74 -7.24
CA ALA A 144 2.35 -17.94 -7.31
C ALA A 144 2.17 -16.69 -8.21
N SER A 145 1.19 -16.73 -9.12
CA SER A 145 0.77 -15.59 -9.94
C SER A 145 -0.47 -14.88 -9.39
N ALA A 146 -1.01 -15.32 -8.26
CA ALA A 146 -2.14 -14.64 -7.65
C ALA A 146 -1.70 -13.26 -7.14
N ILE A 147 -2.60 -12.29 -7.24
CA ILE A 147 -2.43 -10.98 -6.63
C ILE A 147 -2.35 -11.15 -5.11
N ASP A 148 -1.60 -10.28 -4.43
CA ASP A 148 -1.48 -10.31 -2.98
C ASP A 148 -2.73 -9.72 -2.32
N TYR A 149 -3.59 -10.58 -1.78
CA TYR A 149 -4.81 -10.17 -1.09
C TYR A 149 -4.66 -10.28 0.42
N ALA A 150 -4.81 -9.18 1.15
CA ALA A 150 -4.85 -9.22 2.60
C ALA A 150 -6.09 -10.02 3.06
N PRO A 151 -5.93 -11.14 3.81
CA PRO A 151 -7.06 -11.89 4.31
C PRO A 151 -7.87 -11.04 5.30
N TRP A 152 -9.15 -10.82 4.99
CA TRP A 152 -10.07 -10.07 5.83
C TRP A 152 -10.61 -10.94 6.96
N SER A 153 -10.11 -10.69 8.17
CA SER A 153 -10.65 -11.31 9.37
C SER A 153 -11.99 -10.68 9.74
N ALA A 154 -13.00 -11.53 9.96
CA ALA A 154 -14.33 -11.15 10.42
C ALA A 154 -14.33 -10.34 11.74
N GLY A 155 -13.24 -10.38 12.51
CA GLY A 155 -13.14 -9.72 13.81
C GLY A 155 -13.99 -10.39 14.89
N ARG A 156 -13.89 -9.90 16.13
CA ARG A 156 -14.63 -10.43 17.29
C ARG A 156 -15.70 -9.44 17.74
N ARG A 157 -16.76 -9.88 18.42
CA ARG A 157 -17.79 -9.00 19.04
C ARG A 157 -17.21 -8.13 20.16
N GLY A 158 -17.74 -6.90 20.31
CA GLY A 158 -17.19 -5.87 21.19
C GLY A 158 -17.61 -4.45 20.77
N THR A 159 -17.07 -3.44 21.45
CA THR A 159 -17.35 -2.01 21.20
C THR A 159 -16.09 -1.17 20.94
N ARG A 160 -14.93 -1.83 20.93
CA ARG A 160 -13.61 -1.22 20.75
C ARG A 160 -13.21 -1.22 19.29
N ILE A 161 -12.29 -0.32 18.92
CA ILE A 161 -11.66 -0.36 17.61
C ILE A 161 -10.89 -1.68 17.48
N ASP A 162 -11.10 -2.40 16.39
CA ASP A 162 -10.49 -3.71 16.14
C ASP A 162 -9.70 -3.82 14.83
N ARG A 163 -9.69 -2.76 14.02
CA ARG A 163 -8.93 -2.69 12.76
C ARG A 163 -8.70 -1.25 12.30
N VAL A 164 -7.71 -1.10 11.44
CA VAL A 164 -7.49 0.10 10.63
C VAL A 164 -7.87 -0.19 9.19
N VAL A 165 -8.65 0.70 8.57
CA VAL A 165 -8.88 0.73 7.12
C VAL A 165 -8.32 2.03 6.58
N ALA A 166 -7.34 1.95 5.67
CA ALA A 166 -6.65 3.12 5.15
C ALA A 166 -7.11 3.47 3.73
N PHE A 167 -7.37 4.75 3.48
CA PHE A 167 -7.61 5.32 2.17
C PHE A 167 -6.63 6.46 1.89
N GLY A 168 -6.24 6.62 0.64
CA GLY A 168 -5.29 7.66 0.28
C GLY A 168 -4.48 7.37 -0.98
N ASP A 169 -3.26 7.88 -0.96
CA ASP A 169 -2.31 7.80 -2.07
C ASP A 169 -1.04 7.01 -1.72
N SER A 170 0.08 7.33 -2.37
CA SER A 170 1.36 6.64 -2.21
C SER A 170 1.96 6.74 -0.81
N LEU A 171 1.54 7.70 0.02
CA LEU A 171 2.00 7.78 1.41
C LEU A 171 1.39 6.69 2.30
N SER A 172 0.29 6.06 1.87
CA SER A 172 -0.43 5.02 2.61
C SER A 172 -0.50 3.68 1.86
N ASP A 173 -0.31 3.67 0.53
CA ASP A 173 -0.31 2.43 -0.26
C ASP A 173 0.79 1.46 0.20
N THR A 174 0.37 0.25 0.50
CA THR A 174 1.19 -0.87 0.95
C THR A 174 1.50 -1.87 -0.16
N HIS A 175 0.65 -1.98 -1.18
CA HIS A 175 0.83 -2.96 -2.26
C HIS A 175 -0.16 -2.84 -3.45
N ASN A 176 -1.16 -1.96 -3.40
CA ASN A 176 -2.25 -1.91 -4.38
C ASN A 176 -1.75 -1.53 -5.78
N LEU A 177 -0.96 -0.46 -5.91
CA LEU A 177 -0.37 -0.11 -7.21
C LEU A 177 0.68 -1.14 -7.66
N TYR A 178 1.41 -1.73 -6.72
CA TYR A 178 2.37 -2.78 -7.05
C TYR A 178 1.68 -4.01 -7.64
N ASN A 179 0.57 -4.44 -7.04
CA ASN A 179 -0.31 -5.47 -7.57
C ASN A 179 -0.88 -5.09 -8.95
N ALA A 180 -1.47 -3.91 -9.10
CA ALA A 180 -2.07 -3.44 -10.34
C ALA A 180 -1.05 -3.29 -11.49
N SER A 181 0.22 -3.06 -11.16
CA SER A 181 1.33 -2.97 -12.12
C SER A 181 2.05 -4.30 -12.38
N HIS A 182 1.58 -5.40 -11.77
CA HIS A 182 2.21 -6.73 -11.80
C HIS A 182 3.65 -6.72 -11.27
N GLY A 183 3.84 -6.07 -10.13
CA GLY A 183 5.12 -6.00 -9.40
C GLY A 183 6.16 -5.09 -10.03
N ARG A 184 5.71 -4.04 -10.74
CA ARG A 184 6.62 -3.13 -11.47
C ARG A 184 6.74 -1.74 -10.85
N ILE A 185 5.72 -1.28 -10.11
CA ILE A 185 5.66 0.08 -9.59
C ILE A 185 5.30 0.06 -8.11
N PRO A 186 6.17 0.60 -7.23
CA PRO A 186 7.54 1.03 -7.51
C PRO A 186 8.51 -0.15 -7.76
N ASP A 187 9.64 0.10 -8.42
CA ASP A 187 10.70 -0.90 -8.68
C ASP A 187 11.30 -1.39 -7.35
N ASN A 188 11.17 -2.69 -7.08
CA ASN A 188 11.54 -3.28 -5.80
C ASN A 188 13.05 -3.36 -5.54
N LYS A 189 13.90 -2.93 -6.47
CA LYS A 189 15.34 -2.75 -6.19
C LYS A 189 15.64 -1.44 -5.49
N SER A 190 14.71 -0.48 -5.52
CA SER A 190 14.88 0.86 -4.94
C SER A 190 13.79 1.23 -3.95
N TRP A 191 12.63 0.57 -3.97
CA TRP A 191 11.56 0.78 -3.01
C TRP A 191 11.20 -0.53 -2.32
N PHE A 192 10.70 -0.42 -1.08
CA PHE A 192 10.39 -1.60 -0.28
C PHE A 192 9.07 -2.24 -0.72
N ASP A 193 9.15 -3.32 -1.48
CA ASP A 193 8.05 -4.28 -1.67
C ASP A 193 6.69 -3.62 -1.95
N GLY A 194 6.65 -2.71 -2.92
CA GLY A 194 5.43 -2.00 -3.31
C GLY A 194 5.12 -0.71 -2.56
N ARG A 195 5.79 -0.42 -1.43
CA ARG A 195 5.64 0.84 -0.69
C ARG A 195 6.47 1.93 -1.36
N PHE A 196 5.95 3.15 -1.42
CA PHE A 196 6.70 4.33 -1.89
C PHE A 196 7.68 4.86 -0.81
N THR A 197 8.44 3.97 -0.20
CA THR A 197 9.47 4.28 0.81
C THR A 197 10.47 3.12 0.93
N ASN A 198 11.47 3.21 1.81
CA ASN A 198 12.49 2.18 2.04
C ASN A 198 12.12 1.16 3.14
N GLY A 199 10.86 1.10 3.55
CA GLY A 199 10.37 0.20 4.60
C GLY A 199 8.86 0.27 4.75
N ARG A 200 8.37 0.01 5.96
CA ARG A 200 6.93 0.18 6.27
C ARG A 200 6.55 1.65 6.19
N ASN A 201 5.33 1.93 5.73
CA ASN A 201 4.75 3.26 5.77
C ASN A 201 4.04 3.52 7.12
N TRP A 202 3.41 4.69 7.27
CA TRP A 202 2.88 5.13 8.56
C TRP A 202 1.62 4.35 8.99
N VAL A 203 0.77 3.89 8.06
CA VAL A 203 -0.42 3.09 8.40
C VAL A 203 -0.05 1.70 8.89
N GLU A 204 1.01 1.11 8.34
CA GLU A 204 1.55 -0.17 8.80
C GLU A 204 2.12 -0.06 10.23
N TYR A 205 2.85 1.01 10.53
CA TYR A 205 3.32 1.26 11.90
C TYR A 205 2.17 1.58 12.86
N LEU A 206 1.20 2.39 12.44
CA LEU A 206 0.04 2.73 13.26
C LEU A 206 -0.74 1.47 13.64
N ALA A 207 -1.10 0.63 12.68
CA ALA A 207 -1.82 -0.61 12.96
C ALA A 207 -1.01 -1.54 13.88
N GLY A 208 0.31 -1.60 13.68
CA GLY A 208 1.22 -2.32 14.57
C GLY A 208 1.21 -1.79 16.01
N ASP A 209 1.29 -0.48 16.21
CA ASP A 209 1.29 0.16 17.54
C ASP A 209 -0.08 0.04 18.24
N LEU A 210 -1.16 0.06 17.47
CA LEU A 210 -2.52 -0.17 17.95
C LEU A 210 -2.81 -1.67 18.16
N HIS A 211 -1.93 -2.56 17.72
CA HIS A 211 -2.09 -4.02 17.81
C HIS A 211 -3.37 -4.54 17.14
N VAL A 212 -3.69 -4.00 15.96
CA VAL A 212 -4.86 -4.39 15.15
C VAL A 212 -4.46 -4.63 13.69
N PRO A 213 -5.22 -5.42 12.92
CA PRO A 213 -4.98 -5.58 11.48
C PRO A 213 -5.17 -4.28 10.70
N LEU A 214 -4.40 -4.14 9.62
CA LEU A 214 -4.53 -3.10 8.60
C LEU A 214 -5.18 -3.69 7.34
N TYR A 215 -6.15 -2.97 6.79
CA TYR A 215 -6.69 -3.21 5.45
C TYR A 215 -6.55 -1.95 4.62
N ASP A 216 -5.68 -2.00 3.61
CA ASP A 216 -5.29 -0.83 2.83
C ASP A 216 -6.04 -0.77 1.49
N TRP A 217 -6.70 0.36 1.26
CA TRP A 217 -7.37 0.73 0.01
C TRP A 217 -6.68 1.91 -0.69
N ALA A 218 -5.61 2.46 -0.11
CA ALA A 218 -4.85 3.54 -0.73
C ALA A 218 -4.18 3.04 -2.01
N VAL A 219 -4.05 3.92 -3.01
CA VAL A 219 -3.41 3.58 -4.29
C VAL A 219 -2.36 4.61 -4.64
N GLY A 220 -1.13 4.16 -4.84
CA GLY A 220 0.01 5.01 -5.16
C GLY A 220 -0.24 5.89 -6.39
N GLY A 221 0.23 7.14 -6.33
CA GLY A 221 0.15 8.07 -7.45
C GLY A 221 -1.26 8.59 -7.76
N THR A 222 -2.27 8.23 -6.97
CA THR A 222 -3.64 8.73 -7.16
C THR A 222 -3.87 10.07 -6.47
N GLY A 223 -4.92 10.77 -6.92
CA GLY A 223 -5.47 11.95 -6.28
C GLY A 223 -6.89 11.70 -5.80
N VAL A 224 -7.66 12.78 -5.64
CA VAL A 224 -9.09 12.67 -5.28
C VAL A 224 -9.96 12.08 -6.39
N ALA A 225 -9.53 12.22 -7.65
CA ALA A 225 -10.26 11.78 -8.84
C ALA A 225 -9.57 10.60 -9.54
N ASP A 226 -10.37 9.77 -10.22
CA ASP A 226 -9.87 8.64 -11.01
C ASP A 226 -8.96 9.12 -12.13
N ARG A 227 -7.86 8.38 -12.35
CA ARG A 227 -6.90 8.71 -13.41
C ARG A 227 -6.43 7.47 -14.15
N ARG A 228 -6.17 7.62 -15.44
CA ARG A 228 -5.47 6.61 -16.23
C ARG A 228 -4.01 7.02 -16.35
N VAL A 229 -3.13 6.23 -15.76
CA VAL A 229 -1.68 6.49 -15.77
C VAL A 229 -1.00 5.70 -16.89
N LEU A 230 -1.54 4.55 -17.26
CA LEU A 230 -1.17 3.78 -18.44
C LEU A 230 -2.43 3.36 -19.21
N PRO A 231 -2.35 3.04 -20.52
CA PRO A 231 -3.52 2.62 -21.30
C PRO A 231 -4.29 1.43 -20.70
N TRP A 232 -3.61 0.59 -19.92
CA TRP A 232 -4.16 -0.58 -19.24
C TRP A 232 -4.24 -0.45 -17.70
N VAL A 233 -3.83 0.70 -17.11
CA VAL A 233 -3.90 0.93 -15.66
C VAL A 233 -4.74 2.17 -15.37
N ALA A 234 -5.95 1.93 -14.86
CA ALA A 234 -6.77 2.96 -14.23
C ALA A 234 -6.53 2.92 -12.72
N MET A 235 -6.12 4.04 -12.15
CA MET A 235 -5.96 4.22 -10.71
C MET A 235 -7.23 4.86 -10.16
N PRO A 236 -7.90 4.24 -9.17
CA PRO A 236 -9.05 4.85 -8.52
C PRO A 236 -8.61 6.06 -7.70
N GLY A 237 -9.34 7.16 -7.83
CA GLY A 237 -9.25 8.27 -6.89
C GLY A 237 -9.85 7.88 -5.54
N LEU A 238 -9.67 8.73 -4.53
CA LEU A 238 -10.18 8.49 -3.18
C LEU A 238 -11.65 8.03 -3.16
N LEU A 239 -12.52 8.71 -3.91
CA LEU A 239 -13.95 8.39 -3.94
C LEU A 239 -14.22 6.97 -4.44
N SER A 240 -13.47 6.51 -5.44
CA SER A 240 -13.58 5.16 -5.98
C SER A 240 -13.04 4.11 -5.01
N GLN A 241 -11.97 4.41 -4.27
CA GLN A 241 -11.47 3.54 -3.20
C GLN A 241 -12.54 3.30 -2.12
N VAL A 242 -13.17 4.37 -1.63
CA VAL A 242 -14.23 4.25 -0.61
C VAL A 242 -15.47 3.53 -1.15
N ARG A 243 -15.86 3.77 -2.40
CA ARG A 243 -16.96 3.03 -3.04
C ARG A 243 -16.64 1.55 -3.21
N ALA A 244 -15.39 1.20 -3.52
CA ALA A 244 -14.93 -0.18 -3.63
C ALA A 244 -14.98 -0.87 -2.26
N TRP A 245 -14.50 -0.22 -1.19
CA TRP A 245 -14.68 -0.69 0.18
C TRP A 245 -16.15 -0.95 0.50
N ARG A 246 -17.02 0.05 0.28
CA ARG A 246 -18.45 -0.09 0.55
C ARG A 246 -19.06 -1.26 -0.23
N SER A 247 -18.70 -1.42 -1.50
CA SER A 247 -19.19 -2.53 -2.31
C SER A 247 -18.71 -3.89 -1.80
N ALA A 248 -17.45 -3.97 -1.36
CA ALA A 248 -16.85 -5.23 -0.92
C ALA A 248 -17.34 -5.67 0.45
N THR A 249 -17.74 -4.74 1.33
CA THR A 249 -18.12 -5.04 2.71
C THR A 249 -19.61 -4.93 3.03
N ARG A 250 -20.44 -4.36 2.13
CA ARG A 250 -21.88 -4.09 2.41
C ARG A 250 -22.70 -5.32 2.82
N ASP A 251 -22.36 -6.49 2.29
CA ASP A 251 -23.14 -7.72 2.46
C ASP A 251 -22.53 -8.62 3.56
N ASP A 252 -21.37 -8.25 4.12
CA ASP A 252 -20.74 -8.98 5.23
C ASP A 252 -21.41 -8.60 6.56
N ARG A 253 -22.23 -9.52 7.07
CA ARG A 253 -22.92 -9.36 8.36
C ARG A 253 -22.00 -9.50 9.57
N SER A 254 -20.79 -10.02 9.38
CA SER A 254 -19.79 -10.15 10.45
C SER A 254 -19.01 -8.85 10.66
N TYR A 255 -18.94 -8.00 9.64
CA TYR A 255 -18.26 -6.73 9.70
C TYR A 255 -19.11 -5.63 10.35
N ASP A 256 -18.53 -4.97 11.35
CA ASP A 256 -19.09 -3.77 11.98
C ASP A 256 -18.23 -2.53 11.65
N PRO A 257 -18.64 -1.69 10.68
CA PRO A 257 -17.93 -0.46 10.34
C PRO A 257 -17.77 0.51 11.53
N ALA A 258 -18.62 0.43 12.56
CA ALA A 258 -18.52 1.29 13.74
C ALA A 258 -17.26 1.00 14.59
N ARG A 259 -16.58 -0.12 14.34
CA ARG A 259 -15.40 -0.57 15.08
C ARG A 259 -14.11 -0.49 14.29
N THR A 260 -14.18 0.14 13.14
CA THR A 260 -13.02 0.41 12.31
C THR A 260 -12.54 1.83 12.57
N LEU A 261 -11.22 2.01 12.69
CA LEU A 261 -10.57 3.30 12.50
C LEU A 261 -10.30 3.50 11.01
N PHE A 262 -11.07 4.37 10.37
CA PHE A 262 -10.82 4.76 8.99
C PHE A 262 -9.81 5.90 8.96
N THR A 263 -8.78 5.80 8.11
CA THR A 263 -7.84 6.89 7.91
C THR A 263 -7.92 7.43 6.49
N VAL A 264 -7.93 8.76 6.33
CA VAL A 264 -7.96 9.42 5.01
C VAL A 264 -6.81 10.41 4.92
N MET A 265 -5.92 10.20 3.96
CA MET A 265 -4.88 11.15 3.58
C MET A 265 -4.65 11.11 2.06
N VAL A 266 -5.04 12.16 1.36
CA VAL A 266 -4.91 12.28 -0.10
C VAL A 266 -4.75 13.75 -0.48
N GLY A 267 -4.35 14.03 -1.72
CA GLY A 267 -4.30 15.39 -2.28
C GLY A 267 -2.88 15.87 -2.55
N GLY A 268 -1.84 15.19 -2.04
CA GLY A 268 -0.45 15.52 -2.33
C GLY A 268 -0.15 15.47 -3.83
N ASN A 269 -0.58 14.38 -4.49
CA ASN A 269 -0.42 14.22 -5.94
C ASN A 269 -1.22 15.26 -6.73
N ASP A 270 -2.39 15.66 -6.24
CA ASP A 270 -3.22 16.70 -6.85
C ASP A 270 -2.47 18.03 -6.98
N LEU A 271 -1.72 18.39 -5.93
CA LEU A 271 -0.95 19.63 -5.88
C LEU A 271 0.42 19.52 -6.57
N ILE A 272 1.05 18.35 -6.53
CA ILE A 272 2.39 18.15 -7.11
C ILE A 272 2.33 17.98 -8.64
N TYR A 273 1.35 17.21 -9.14
CA TYR A 273 1.37 16.72 -10.53
C TYR A 273 0.19 17.16 -11.37
N PHE A 274 -0.93 17.49 -10.74
CA PHE A 274 -2.22 17.48 -11.43
C PHE A 274 -2.89 18.84 -11.52
N ASP A 275 -2.42 19.82 -10.76
CA ASP A 275 -2.96 21.17 -10.69
C ASP A 275 -4.46 21.20 -10.35
N THR A 276 -4.96 20.18 -9.62
CA THR A 276 -6.37 20.08 -9.24
C THR A 276 -6.74 21.27 -8.34
N PRO A 277 -7.86 21.97 -8.60
CA PRO A 277 -8.34 23.06 -7.76
C PRO A 277 -8.62 22.61 -6.32
N SER A 278 -8.35 23.47 -5.34
CA SER A 278 -8.51 23.13 -3.92
C SER A 278 -9.97 22.85 -3.54
N ASP A 279 -10.92 23.54 -4.16
CA ASP A 279 -12.36 23.31 -3.98
C ASP A 279 -12.81 21.95 -4.52
N GLU A 280 -12.24 21.50 -5.64
CA GLU A 280 -12.49 20.15 -6.17
C GLU A 280 -11.94 19.06 -5.24
N ILE A 281 -10.72 19.24 -4.71
CA ILE A 281 -10.12 18.33 -3.71
C ILE A 281 -11.04 18.20 -2.50
N LEU A 282 -11.43 19.33 -1.91
CA LEU A 282 -12.30 19.37 -0.73
C LEU A 282 -13.68 18.77 -0.99
N ALA A 283 -14.28 19.04 -2.14
CA ALA A 283 -15.59 18.48 -2.50
C ALA A 283 -15.53 16.95 -2.64
N LYS A 284 -14.45 16.41 -3.20
CA LYS A 284 -14.28 14.96 -3.38
C LYS A 284 -13.92 14.24 -2.09
N GLU A 285 -13.10 14.84 -1.24
CA GLU A 285 -12.84 14.31 0.10
C GLU A 285 -14.11 14.31 0.95
N ARG A 286 -14.91 15.38 0.88
CA ARG A 286 -16.23 15.44 1.54
C ARG A 286 -17.13 14.30 1.07
N GLU A 287 -17.27 14.13 -0.25
CA GLU A 287 -18.10 13.07 -0.83
C GLU A 287 -17.62 11.67 -0.37
N ALA A 288 -16.31 11.43 -0.34
CA ALA A 288 -15.75 10.17 0.13
C ALA A 288 -16.05 9.91 1.61
N ILE A 289 -15.90 10.92 2.48
CA ILE A 289 -16.23 10.80 3.91
C ILE A 289 -17.72 10.57 4.11
N ASP A 290 -18.60 11.23 3.36
CA ASP A 290 -20.04 10.99 3.40
C ASP A 290 -20.36 9.52 3.04
N VAL A 291 -19.70 8.94 2.03
CA VAL A 291 -19.86 7.51 1.70
C VAL A 291 -19.41 6.58 2.84
N LEU A 292 -18.36 6.93 3.59
CA LEU A 292 -17.94 6.19 4.78
C LEU A 292 -19.01 6.23 5.86
N ILE A 293 -19.53 7.43 6.17
CA ILE A 293 -20.54 7.65 7.20
C ILE A 293 -21.83 6.90 6.85
N ASP A 294 -22.28 7.00 5.60
CA ASP A 294 -23.43 6.23 5.06
C ASP A 294 -23.21 4.72 5.11
N GLY A 295 -21.94 4.29 5.00
CA GLY A 295 -21.51 2.91 5.18
C GLY A 295 -21.46 2.45 6.63
N GLY A 296 -21.80 3.32 7.59
CA GLY A 296 -21.82 3.01 9.02
C GLY A 296 -20.53 3.36 9.77
N ALA A 297 -19.56 4.02 9.13
CA ALA A 297 -18.33 4.43 9.79
C ALA A 297 -18.59 5.34 11.00
N LYS A 298 -17.87 5.10 12.10
CA LYS A 298 -18.00 5.89 13.34
C LYS A 298 -16.70 6.53 13.80
N ASN A 299 -15.54 6.02 13.38
CA ASN A 299 -14.23 6.53 13.78
C ASN A 299 -13.45 6.88 12.53
N ILE A 300 -13.34 8.18 12.23
CA ILE A 300 -12.69 8.67 11.01
C ILE A 300 -11.57 9.63 11.42
N LEU A 301 -10.35 9.29 11.02
CA LEU A 301 -9.17 10.13 11.14
C LEU A 301 -8.83 10.72 9.78
N VAL A 302 -9.02 12.03 9.65
CA VAL A 302 -8.55 12.80 8.50
C VAL A 302 -7.17 13.35 8.83
N MET A 303 -6.25 13.29 7.87
CA MET A 303 -4.93 13.89 7.97
C MET A 303 -4.82 15.04 6.98
N ASN A 304 -4.45 16.22 7.47
CA ASN A 304 -4.15 17.34 6.56
C ASN A 304 -2.84 17.09 5.80
N LEU A 305 -2.58 17.87 4.75
CA LEU A 305 -1.43 17.69 3.89
C LEU A 305 -0.15 18.27 4.51
N PRO A 306 0.99 17.54 4.52
CA PRO A 306 2.28 18.18 4.73
C PRO A 306 2.53 19.24 3.65
N ASP A 307 3.40 20.22 3.93
CA ASP A 307 3.81 21.18 2.91
C ASP A 307 4.64 20.50 1.82
N VAL A 308 3.94 20.01 0.80
CA VAL A 308 4.55 19.29 -0.34
C VAL A 308 5.48 20.19 -1.15
N SER A 309 5.39 21.52 -1.03
CA SER A 309 6.29 22.45 -1.71
C SER A 309 7.75 22.31 -1.26
N ARG A 310 7.96 21.73 -0.07
CA ARG A 310 9.28 21.48 0.53
C ARG A 310 9.90 20.15 0.10
N ALA A 311 9.18 19.31 -0.66
CA ALA A 311 9.72 18.07 -1.18
C ALA A 311 10.83 18.32 -2.22
N PRO A 312 11.87 17.47 -2.31
CA PRO A 312 13.01 17.70 -3.21
C PRO A 312 12.64 17.87 -4.69
N ILE A 313 11.50 17.33 -5.14
CA ILE A 313 10.99 17.50 -6.50
C ILE A 313 10.89 18.97 -6.92
N PHE A 314 10.59 19.89 -5.99
CA PHE A 314 10.49 21.33 -6.28
C PHE A 314 11.86 22.03 -6.44
N GLN A 315 12.97 21.33 -6.22
CA GLN A 315 14.29 21.77 -6.68
C GLN A 315 14.49 21.47 -8.17
N LEU A 316 13.71 20.53 -8.73
CA LEU A 316 13.79 20.06 -10.11
C LEU A 316 12.67 20.63 -11.00
N LYS A 317 11.66 21.28 -10.42
CA LYS A 317 10.54 21.91 -11.16
C LYS A 317 10.08 23.21 -10.52
N ALA A 318 9.47 24.08 -11.34
CA ALA A 318 8.79 25.27 -10.87
C ALA A 318 7.47 24.95 -10.15
N GLY A 319 6.93 25.96 -9.44
CA GLY A 319 5.58 25.90 -8.85
C GLY A 319 5.52 25.72 -7.34
N ALA A 320 6.64 25.74 -6.62
CA ALA A 320 6.67 25.58 -5.16
C ALA A 320 5.75 26.56 -4.43
N ASN A 321 5.81 27.85 -4.74
CA ASN A 321 4.96 28.87 -4.11
C ASN A 321 3.46 28.65 -4.37
N ARG A 322 3.10 28.14 -5.56
CA ARG A 322 1.71 27.79 -5.88
C ARG A 322 1.28 26.57 -5.06
N ALA A 323 2.11 25.53 -5.00
CA ALA A 323 1.83 24.34 -4.22
C ALA A 323 1.66 24.68 -2.73
N ALA A 324 2.54 25.51 -2.16
CA ALA A 324 2.44 25.98 -0.77
C ALA A 324 1.09 26.69 -0.51
N ALA A 325 0.72 27.65 -1.36
CA ALA A 325 -0.55 28.36 -1.23
C ALA A 325 -1.77 27.44 -1.38
N GLN A 326 -1.69 26.41 -2.24
CA GLN A 326 -2.76 25.42 -2.38
C GLN A 326 -2.81 24.48 -1.17
N VAL A 327 -1.67 24.09 -0.58
CA VAL A 327 -1.64 23.32 0.68
C VAL A 327 -2.35 24.10 1.78
N ASP A 328 -2.04 25.39 1.95
CA ASP A 328 -2.70 26.24 2.95
C ASP A 328 -4.21 26.30 2.74
N ALA A 329 -4.64 26.49 1.49
CA ALA A 329 -6.06 26.54 1.14
C ALA A 329 -6.79 25.21 1.40
N VAL A 330 -6.18 24.08 1.00
CA VAL A 330 -6.74 22.74 1.25
C VAL A 330 -6.78 22.46 2.75
N ASN A 331 -5.70 22.69 3.49
CA ASN A 331 -5.64 22.41 4.92
C ASN A 331 -6.64 23.24 5.74
N LEU A 332 -6.81 24.53 5.39
CA LEU A 332 -7.85 25.38 5.97
C LEU A 332 -9.25 24.83 5.67
N GLY A 333 -9.49 24.43 4.42
CA GLY A 333 -10.75 23.83 3.99
C GLY A 333 -11.04 22.50 4.69
N LEU A 334 -10.04 21.63 4.87
CA LEU A 334 -10.19 20.35 5.57
C LEU A 334 -10.57 20.56 7.04
N ALA A 335 -9.96 21.53 7.72
CA ALA A 335 -10.33 21.88 9.09
C ALA A 335 -11.79 22.34 9.19
N ALA A 336 -12.24 23.19 8.27
CA ALA A 336 -13.63 23.62 8.20
C ALA A 336 -14.59 22.46 7.86
N MET A 337 -14.23 21.60 6.90
CA MET A 337 -15.01 20.43 6.50
C MET A 337 -15.20 19.44 7.65
N VAL A 338 -14.11 19.08 8.36
CA VAL A 338 -14.16 18.18 9.51
C VAL A 338 -15.02 18.78 10.63
N ALA A 339 -14.91 20.09 10.89
CA ALA A 339 -15.78 20.77 11.85
C ALA A 339 -17.26 20.68 11.45
N SER A 340 -17.58 20.95 10.17
CA SER A 340 -18.95 20.85 9.63
C SER A 340 -19.52 19.44 9.80
N ILE A 341 -18.78 18.40 9.39
CA ILE A 341 -19.22 17.00 9.51
C ILE A 341 -19.44 16.63 10.98
N ARG A 342 -18.56 17.06 11.88
CA ARG A 342 -18.73 16.81 13.31
C ARG A 342 -20.00 17.45 13.87
N ASP A 343 -20.35 18.65 13.42
CA ASP A 343 -21.56 19.35 13.86
C ASP A 343 -22.82 18.70 13.24
N GLU A 344 -22.78 18.35 11.95
CA GLU A 344 -23.87 17.67 11.22
C GLU A 344 -24.18 16.26 11.79
N HIS A 345 -23.15 15.55 12.27
CA HIS A 345 -23.26 14.19 12.80
C HIS A 345 -23.03 14.12 14.32
N ALA A 346 -23.25 15.22 15.05
CA ALA A 346 -22.94 15.34 16.47
C ALA A 346 -23.48 14.16 17.30
N GLY A 347 -22.58 13.51 18.04
CA GLY A 347 -22.89 12.35 18.88
C GLY A 347 -23.05 11.01 18.14
N SER A 348 -22.97 11.01 16.81
CA SER A 348 -23.13 9.81 15.99
C SER A 348 -21.89 9.41 15.20
N VAL A 349 -20.93 10.32 14.97
CA VAL A 349 -19.64 10.05 14.31
C VAL A 349 -18.54 10.77 15.08
N ASN A 350 -17.44 10.07 15.35
CA ASN A 350 -16.22 10.64 15.87
C ASN A 350 -15.23 10.85 14.71
N ILE A 351 -15.25 12.07 14.15
CA ILE A 351 -14.31 12.50 13.11
C ILE A 351 -13.28 13.46 13.71
N GLN A 352 -12.00 13.19 13.46
CA GLN A 352 -10.88 13.96 13.98
C GLN A 352 -9.93 14.36 12.86
N LEU A 353 -9.35 15.55 12.97
CA LEU A 353 -8.28 16.01 12.08
C LEU A 353 -6.94 15.92 12.83
N PHE A 354 -5.98 15.20 12.25
CA PHE A 354 -4.60 15.24 12.69
C PHE A 354 -3.79 16.24 11.85
N ASP A 355 -3.00 17.06 12.54
CA ASP A 355 -2.18 18.10 11.92
C ASP A 355 -0.81 17.56 11.50
N THR A 356 -0.81 16.80 10.40
CA THR A 356 0.39 16.32 9.71
C THR A 356 1.26 17.47 9.22
N ASN A 357 0.64 18.58 8.80
CA ASN A 357 1.35 19.77 8.33
C ASN A 357 2.26 20.36 9.40
N ALA A 358 1.75 20.54 10.62
CA ALA A 358 2.55 21.03 11.74
C ALA A 358 3.69 20.07 12.09
N LEU A 359 3.44 18.76 12.07
CA LEU A 359 4.47 17.75 12.34
C LEU A 359 5.60 17.82 11.31
N PHE A 360 5.27 17.81 10.01
CA PHE A 360 6.28 17.88 8.96
C PHE A 360 7.01 19.23 8.95
N SER A 361 6.32 20.34 9.21
CA SER A 361 6.96 21.66 9.31
C SER A 361 8.02 21.68 10.41
N SER A 362 7.68 21.20 11.61
CA SER A 362 8.66 21.06 12.71
C SER A 362 9.82 20.13 12.35
N LEU A 363 9.55 19.02 11.67
CA LEU A 363 10.56 18.07 11.24
C LEU A 363 11.52 18.68 10.21
N PHE A 364 11.01 19.48 9.27
CA PHE A 364 11.84 20.12 8.26
C PHE A 364 12.64 21.31 8.82
N ASP A 365 12.08 22.06 9.77
CA ASP A 365 12.71 23.23 10.39
C ASP A 365 13.77 22.81 11.44
N GLU A 366 13.52 21.71 12.16
CA GLU A 366 14.39 21.21 13.22
C GLU A 366 14.76 19.72 13.03
N PRO A 367 15.32 19.29 11.89
CA PRO A 367 15.51 17.87 11.56
C PRO A 367 16.36 17.13 12.59
N ARG A 368 17.35 17.81 13.19
CA ARG A 368 18.22 17.22 14.22
C ARG A 368 17.47 16.83 15.49
N ALA A 369 16.40 17.53 15.85
CA ALA A 369 15.56 17.18 17.01
C ALA A 369 14.85 15.83 16.81
N TYR A 370 14.67 15.43 15.56
CA TYR A 370 14.06 14.16 15.15
C TYR A 370 15.09 13.08 14.77
N GLY A 371 16.39 13.41 14.86
CA GLY A 371 17.50 12.51 14.51
C GLY A 371 17.88 12.52 13.02
N PHE A 372 17.35 13.47 12.23
CA PHE A 372 17.71 13.62 10.82
C PHE A 372 18.91 14.55 10.64
N ALA A 373 19.78 14.18 9.69
CA ALA A 373 20.87 15.00 9.21
C ALA A 373 20.51 15.78 7.93
N ASN A 374 19.53 15.29 7.16
CA ASN A 374 19.12 15.90 5.89
C ASN A 374 17.59 15.91 5.75
N SER A 375 17.01 17.10 5.58
CA SER A 375 15.58 17.33 5.33
C SER A 375 15.28 17.97 3.97
N THR A 376 16.27 18.14 3.11
CA THR A 376 16.15 18.91 1.86
C THR A 376 16.42 18.09 0.61
N GLU A 377 17.24 17.05 0.70
CA GLU A 377 17.58 16.16 -0.41
C GLU A 377 16.97 14.77 -0.21
N SER A 378 16.75 14.06 -1.31
CA SER A 378 16.38 12.65 -1.30
C SER A 378 17.59 11.76 -1.03
N CYS A 379 17.40 10.64 -0.32
CA CYS A 379 18.44 9.63 -0.19
C CYS A 379 18.80 8.98 -1.53
N LEU A 380 17.80 8.66 -2.37
CA LEU A 380 18.03 8.18 -3.74
C LEU A 380 18.55 9.29 -4.65
N GLU A 381 19.50 8.96 -5.51
CA GLU A 381 20.06 9.84 -6.54
C GLU A 381 19.10 9.92 -7.75
N ILE A 382 18.10 10.79 -7.64
CA ILE A 382 17.12 11.07 -8.70
C ILE A 382 17.17 12.56 -9.02
N ASP A 383 17.66 12.89 -10.22
CA ASP A 383 17.92 14.29 -10.63
C ASP A 383 17.01 14.75 -11.76
N ARG A 384 15.85 14.08 -11.93
CA ARG A 384 14.83 14.45 -12.91
C ARG A 384 13.43 14.19 -12.38
N THR A 385 12.46 14.93 -12.90
CA THR A 385 11.03 14.67 -12.66
C THR A 385 10.50 13.60 -13.61
N GLY A 386 9.45 12.89 -13.19
CA GLY A 386 8.69 11.99 -14.07
C GLY A 386 8.29 10.70 -13.38
N LEU A 387 7.14 10.15 -13.77
CA LEU A 387 6.63 8.90 -13.20
C LEU A 387 7.49 7.67 -13.57
N SER A 388 8.29 7.75 -14.64
CA SER A 388 9.20 6.66 -15.03
C SER A 388 10.25 6.37 -13.97
N ASN A 389 10.56 7.33 -13.09
CA ASN A 389 11.48 7.11 -11.98
C ASN A 389 11.06 5.91 -11.12
N PHE A 390 9.75 5.70 -10.90
CA PHE A 390 9.25 4.58 -10.10
C PHE A 390 9.30 3.23 -10.82
N MET A 391 9.67 3.19 -12.10
CA MET A 391 9.83 1.96 -12.89
C MET A 391 11.30 1.59 -13.13
N GLU A 392 12.22 2.36 -12.55
CA GLU A 392 13.65 2.25 -12.75
C GLU A 392 14.36 2.07 -11.42
N SER A 393 15.50 1.38 -11.44
CA SER A 393 16.33 1.23 -10.25
C SER A 393 17.28 2.41 -10.08
N HIS A 394 17.36 2.95 -8.87
CA HIS A 394 18.20 4.05 -8.47
C HIS A 394 19.19 3.63 -7.40
N ARG A 395 20.30 4.36 -7.33
CA ARG A 395 21.32 4.18 -6.30
C ARG A 395 21.19 5.28 -5.25
N PRO A 396 21.54 5.03 -3.99
CA PRO A 396 21.64 6.08 -2.99
C PRO A 396 22.70 7.12 -3.38
N ARG A 397 22.46 8.38 -3.04
CA ARG A 397 23.47 9.45 -3.14
C ARG A 397 24.66 9.11 -2.24
N ALA A 398 25.85 9.59 -2.59
CA ALA A 398 27.06 9.39 -1.78
C ALA A 398 26.93 9.90 -0.32
N ALA A 399 26.09 10.93 -0.11
CA ALA A 399 25.78 11.46 1.23
C ALA A 399 24.83 10.55 2.03
N CYS A 400 24.01 9.73 1.36
CA CYS A 400 23.09 8.81 2.02
C CYS A 400 23.78 7.51 2.43
N ARG A 401 24.58 7.57 3.50
CA ARG A 401 25.19 6.39 4.12
C ARG A 401 24.26 5.68 5.10
N ASN A 402 23.28 6.40 5.63
CA ASN A 402 22.24 5.89 6.51
C ASN A 402 20.91 6.53 6.10
N PRO A 403 19.94 5.76 5.58
CA PRO A 403 18.67 6.33 5.14
C PRO A 403 17.83 6.86 6.30
N ASP A 404 18.03 6.38 7.54
CA ASP A 404 17.32 6.89 8.72
C ASP A 404 17.76 8.31 9.11
N ALA A 405 18.86 8.80 8.54
CA ALA A 405 19.31 10.19 8.72
C ALA A 405 18.69 11.15 7.69
N PHE A 406 17.89 10.64 6.74
CA PHE A 406 17.21 11.42 5.71
C PHE A 406 15.70 11.46 5.96
N VAL A 407 15.10 12.63 5.75
CA VAL A 407 13.64 12.76 5.77
C VAL A 407 13.02 12.12 4.55
N PHE A 408 13.62 12.33 3.37
CA PHE A 408 13.12 11.91 2.07
C PHE A 408 13.88 10.69 1.54
N TRP A 409 13.12 9.68 1.09
CA TRP A 409 13.68 8.52 0.41
C TRP A 409 13.96 8.83 -1.06
N ASP A 410 12.92 9.21 -1.79
CA ASP A 410 12.99 9.71 -3.16
C ASP A 410 12.68 11.21 -3.20
N ILE A 411 12.51 11.79 -4.39
CA ILE A 411 12.28 13.24 -4.54
C ILE A 411 10.90 13.72 -4.06
N VAL A 412 10.02 12.81 -3.63
CA VAL A 412 8.67 13.11 -3.12
C VAL A 412 8.43 12.49 -1.77
N HIS A 413 8.74 11.20 -1.61
CA HIS A 413 8.26 10.41 -0.50
C HIS A 413 9.23 10.38 0.68
N PRO A 414 8.70 10.38 1.92
CA PRO A 414 9.51 10.27 3.12
C PRO A 414 10.14 8.87 3.29
N THR A 415 11.20 8.78 4.09
CA THR A 415 11.79 7.51 4.52
C THR A 415 10.88 6.78 5.52
N THR A 416 11.10 5.49 5.70
CA THR A 416 10.38 4.68 6.71
C THR A 416 10.61 5.22 8.13
N ARG A 417 11.76 5.86 8.38
CA ARG A 417 12.03 6.54 9.66
C ARG A 417 11.11 7.73 9.87
N THR A 418 10.88 8.55 8.84
CA THR A 418 9.89 9.62 8.88
C THR A 418 8.48 9.06 9.07
N HIS A 419 8.11 8.00 8.34
CA HIS A 419 6.82 7.32 8.53
C HIS A 419 6.64 6.79 9.96
N ARG A 420 7.69 6.26 10.59
CA ARG A 420 7.62 5.82 12.00
C ARG A 420 7.31 6.98 12.94
N ILE A 421 7.96 8.12 12.77
CA ILE A 421 7.70 9.32 13.57
C ILE A 421 6.25 9.80 13.39
N VAL A 422 5.74 9.78 12.16
CA VAL A 422 4.33 10.10 11.88
C VAL A 422 3.41 9.14 12.63
N ALA A 423 3.64 7.83 12.52
CA ALA A 423 2.85 6.82 13.21
C ALA A 423 2.88 6.97 14.74
N ASP A 424 4.04 7.25 15.34
CA ASP A 424 4.15 7.49 16.79
C ASP A 424 3.25 8.64 17.27
N ARG A 425 3.23 9.74 16.51
CA ARG A 425 2.42 10.92 16.83
C ARG A 425 0.93 10.68 16.59
N VAL A 426 0.60 9.97 15.51
CA VAL A 426 -0.77 9.60 15.17
C VAL A 426 -1.32 8.59 16.18
N ALA A 427 -0.58 7.55 16.56
CA ALA A 427 -1.01 6.57 17.56
C ALA A 427 -1.32 7.26 18.90
N ALA A 428 -0.43 8.15 19.36
CA ALA A 428 -0.68 8.94 20.56
C ALA A 428 -1.93 9.83 20.44
N PHE A 429 -2.19 10.40 19.26
CA PHE A 429 -3.41 11.16 18.98
C PHE A 429 -4.65 10.26 18.99
N VAL A 430 -4.57 9.07 18.38
CA VAL A 430 -5.67 8.11 18.31
C VAL A 430 -6.10 7.69 19.72
N HIS A 431 -5.16 7.32 20.58
CA HIS A 431 -5.44 6.95 21.97
C HIS A 431 -6.14 8.04 22.79
N ARG A 432 -5.98 9.32 22.43
CA ARG A 432 -6.62 10.45 23.12
C ARG A 432 -8.03 10.75 22.63
N HIS A 433 -8.33 10.49 21.35
CA HIS A 433 -9.54 11.02 20.71
C HIS A 433 -10.52 9.95 20.27
N PHE A 434 -10.13 8.68 20.21
CA PHE A 434 -10.99 7.58 19.76
C PHE A 434 -11.31 6.59 20.89
N PRO A 435 -12.36 5.78 20.74
CA PRO A 435 -12.64 4.69 21.67
C PRO A 435 -11.41 3.82 21.87
N ALA A 436 -11.31 3.20 23.05
CA ALA A 436 -10.19 2.32 23.34
C ALA A 436 -10.08 1.21 22.30
N VAL A 437 -8.84 0.84 21.96
CA VAL A 437 -8.53 -0.22 21.01
C VAL A 437 -8.59 -1.58 21.73
N ASP A 438 -9.00 -2.64 21.05
CA ASP A 438 -8.92 -4.00 21.59
C ASP A 438 -7.51 -4.56 21.36
N GLU A 439 -6.61 -4.34 22.33
CA GLU A 439 -5.18 -4.69 22.24
C GLU A 439 -4.89 -6.21 22.27
N ARG A 440 -5.92 -7.06 22.27
CA ARG A 440 -5.78 -8.51 22.49
C ARG A 440 -5.34 -9.33 21.28
N GLU A 441 -4.96 -8.69 20.16
CA GLU A 441 -4.61 -9.37 18.90
C GLU A 441 -3.14 -9.25 18.45
N SER A 442 -2.23 -8.77 19.31
CA SER A 442 -0.79 -8.69 18.96
C SER A 442 -0.03 -10.01 18.97
#